data_AF-A0ABD5YF84-F1
#
_entry.id   AF-A0ABD5YF84-F1
#
_cell.length_a   1.000
_cell.length_b   1.000
_cell.length_c   1.000
_cell.angle_alpha   90.00
_cell.angle_beta   90.00
_cell.angle_gamma   90.00
#
_symmetry.space_group_name_H-M   'P 1'
#
loop_
_entity.id
_entity.type
_entity.pdbx_description
1 polymer ?
#
loop_
_entity_poly.entity_id
_entity_poly.type
_entity_poly.pdbx_seq_one_letter_code
_entity_poly.pdbx_strand_id
1 'polypeptide(L)'
;MFPREYRGVAFVVGLFLAVQLGALALVPEFAESGYQAVENPDDPTNSVVYVLAILVMTGVMLAAFKYNFDGAVRLLIVGTSAWLSWYVFSALVSPAAATVPAAAVGVGLLVYPEWYVIDTAGVLMGAGAAGLFGISFGLLPALILLAVLAVYDAVSVYGTEHMLSLAEGVMDLNIPVVLVIPLSLSYSLLAGDEEGEETDLGGDEAAEDPATPNEAGESDPDDADVSDPTAIEDRDAFFIGLGDAVIPAVLVASAATFSPATGLGVPLVGINLPALLAMVGSLAGLLVLMSWVIKGRPHAGLPLLNGGAISGYLIGSVVAGVPLAKATGLVGFL
;
A
#
# COMPACT_ATOMS: atom_id res chain seq x y z
N MET A 1 25.18 -15.79 8.71
CA MET A 1 24.26 -15.63 7.57
C MET A 1 23.16 -14.70 8.06
N PHE A 2 22.91 -13.54 7.41
CA PHE A 2 21.77 -12.70 7.80
C PHE A 2 20.49 -13.48 7.51
N PRO A 3 19.56 -13.62 8.48
CA PRO A 3 18.31 -14.35 8.23
C PRO A 3 17.51 -13.69 7.10
N ARG A 4 16.83 -14.50 6.27
CA ARG A 4 16.15 -14.05 5.03
C ARG A 4 15.09 -13.00 5.32
N GLU A 5 14.46 -13.11 6.48
CA GLU A 5 13.41 -12.23 6.98
C GLU A 5 13.93 -10.79 7.15
N TYR A 6 15.15 -10.59 7.66
CA TYR A 6 15.73 -9.25 7.80
C TYR A 6 16.01 -8.57 6.46
N ARG A 7 16.32 -9.35 5.42
CA ARG A 7 16.46 -8.82 4.05
C ARG A 7 15.11 -8.36 3.51
N GLY A 8 14.05 -9.13 3.76
CA GLY A 8 12.67 -8.73 3.48
C GLY A 8 12.30 -7.43 4.18
N VAL A 9 12.55 -7.31 5.49
CA VAL A 9 12.30 -6.06 6.24
C VAL A 9 13.06 -4.88 5.66
N ALA A 10 14.34 -5.05 5.35
CA ALA A 10 15.13 -3.97 4.75
C ALA A 10 14.58 -3.54 3.39
N PHE A 11 14.07 -4.48 2.59
CA PHE A 11 13.41 -4.20 1.32
C PHE A 11 12.12 -3.41 1.51
N VAL A 12 11.24 -3.83 2.43
CA VAL A 12 9.99 -3.10 2.77
C VAL A 12 10.30 -1.67 3.22
N VAL A 13 11.30 -1.49 4.10
CA VAL A 13 11.75 -0.16 4.55
C VAL A 13 12.23 0.67 3.36
N GLY A 14 12.95 0.06 2.42
CA GLY A 14 13.37 0.70 1.17
C GLY A 14 12.19 1.17 0.30
N LEU A 15 11.15 0.35 0.14
CA LEU A 15 9.94 0.72 -0.61
C LEU A 15 9.20 1.89 0.04
N PHE A 16 8.99 1.83 1.37
CA PHE A 16 8.34 2.91 2.13
C PHE A 16 9.12 4.22 2.04
N LEU A 17 10.45 4.15 2.13
CA LEU A 17 11.33 5.31 1.95
C LEU A 17 11.24 5.86 0.52
N ALA A 18 11.23 5.01 -0.49
CA ALA A 18 11.13 5.44 -1.89
C ALA A 18 9.80 6.16 -2.16
N VAL A 19 8.68 5.67 -1.62
CA VAL A 19 7.37 6.33 -1.69
C VAL A 19 7.41 7.70 -1.01
N GLN A 20 7.92 7.77 0.22
CA GLN A 20 7.96 9.03 0.98
C GLN A 20 8.88 10.09 0.34
N LEU A 21 10.07 9.69 -0.07
CA LEU A 21 11.03 10.58 -0.73
C LEU A 21 10.53 11.00 -2.12
N GLY A 22 9.93 10.07 -2.87
CA GLY A 22 9.31 10.37 -4.15
C GLY A 22 8.16 11.36 -4.01
N ALA A 23 7.30 11.19 -3.01
CA ALA A 23 6.22 12.14 -2.71
C ALA A 23 6.77 13.54 -2.41
N LEU A 24 7.76 13.65 -1.52
CA LEU A 24 8.39 14.93 -1.19
C LEU A 24 9.06 15.60 -2.39
N ALA A 25 9.67 14.81 -3.28
CA ALA A 25 10.30 15.31 -4.49
C ALA A 25 9.30 15.75 -5.57
N LEU A 26 8.02 15.36 -5.48
CA LEU A 26 6.97 15.75 -6.43
C LEU A 26 6.10 16.91 -5.94
N VAL A 27 6.08 17.14 -4.62
CA VAL A 27 5.27 18.20 -3.99
C VAL A 27 5.50 19.58 -4.62
N PRO A 28 6.75 20.07 -4.81
CA PRO A 28 6.98 21.39 -5.40
C PRO A 28 6.38 21.52 -6.80
N GLU A 29 6.67 20.56 -7.67
CA GLU A 29 6.25 20.56 -9.07
C GLU A 29 4.73 20.39 -9.21
N PHE A 30 4.09 19.57 -8.36
CA PHE A 30 2.65 19.43 -8.34
C PHE A 30 1.94 20.70 -7.85
N ALA A 31 2.51 21.38 -6.85
CA ALA A 31 1.99 22.66 -6.37
C ALA A 31 2.11 23.75 -7.45
N GLU A 32 3.26 23.84 -8.13
CA GLU A 32 3.47 24.78 -9.23
C GLU A 32 2.59 24.50 -10.45
N SER A 33 2.32 23.22 -10.73
CA SER A 33 1.43 22.78 -11.83
C SER A 33 -0.06 22.93 -11.51
N GLY A 34 -0.41 23.36 -10.29
CA GLY A 34 -1.79 23.56 -9.88
C GLY A 34 -2.59 22.26 -9.74
N TYR A 35 -1.93 21.15 -9.39
CA TYR A 35 -2.58 19.84 -9.23
C TYR A 35 -3.32 19.66 -7.89
N GLN A 36 -3.43 20.71 -7.09
CA GLN A 36 -4.23 20.71 -5.88
C GLN A 36 -5.70 20.40 -6.21
N ALA A 37 -6.23 19.31 -5.65
CA ALA A 37 -7.55 18.79 -6.04
C ALA A 37 -8.73 19.52 -5.36
N VAL A 38 -8.47 20.29 -4.30
CA VAL A 38 -9.48 20.98 -3.50
C VAL A 38 -9.22 22.48 -3.45
N GLU A 39 -10.27 23.28 -3.26
CA GLU A 39 -10.13 24.74 -3.18
C GLU A 39 -9.49 25.18 -1.86
N ASN A 40 -9.94 24.62 -0.74
CA ASN A 40 -9.42 24.92 0.59
C ASN A 40 -8.83 23.64 1.24
N PRO A 41 -7.50 23.47 1.24
CA PRO A 41 -6.85 22.30 1.83
C PRO A 41 -7.08 22.17 3.34
N ASP A 42 -7.37 23.24 4.07
CA ASP A 42 -7.54 23.22 5.53
C ASP A 42 -8.97 22.83 5.97
N ASP A 43 -9.92 22.65 5.05
CA ASP A 43 -11.29 22.26 5.38
C ASP A 43 -11.35 20.78 5.85
N PRO A 44 -11.73 20.49 7.11
CA PRO A 44 -11.86 19.13 7.64
C PRO A 44 -12.91 18.27 6.91
N THR A 45 -13.84 18.89 6.20
CA THR A 45 -14.85 18.20 5.38
C THR A 45 -14.19 17.38 4.26
N ASN A 46 -13.01 17.81 3.78
CA ASN A 46 -12.25 17.09 2.77
C ASN A 46 -11.94 15.65 3.19
N SER A 47 -11.58 15.42 4.46
CA SER A 47 -11.31 14.06 4.97
C SER A 47 -12.56 13.20 4.98
N VAL A 48 -13.71 13.78 5.33
CA VAL A 48 -15.00 13.05 5.36
C VAL A 48 -15.41 12.64 3.94
N VAL A 49 -15.34 13.58 3.00
CA VAL A 49 -15.63 13.31 1.58
C VAL A 49 -14.70 12.23 1.04
N TYR A 50 -13.41 12.29 1.38
CA TYR A 50 -12.44 11.32 0.90
C TYR A 50 -12.66 9.92 1.51
N VAL A 51 -12.91 9.83 2.82
CA VAL A 51 -13.27 8.55 3.47
C VAL A 51 -14.53 7.96 2.83
N LEU A 52 -15.55 8.77 2.57
CA LEU A 52 -16.76 8.32 1.87
C LEU A 52 -16.44 7.85 0.44
N ALA A 53 -15.60 8.56 -0.29
CA ALA A 53 -15.18 8.20 -1.65
C ALA A 53 -14.42 6.86 -1.67
N ILE A 54 -13.53 6.61 -0.69
CA ILE A 54 -12.88 5.30 -0.52
C ILE A 54 -13.93 4.21 -0.32
N LEU A 55 -14.87 4.39 0.62
CA LEU A 55 -15.92 3.40 0.88
C LEU A 55 -16.78 3.11 -0.35
N VAL A 56 -17.15 4.15 -1.11
CA VAL A 56 -17.89 3.99 -2.37
C VAL A 56 -17.08 3.22 -3.40
N MET A 57 -15.80 3.58 -3.61
CA MET A 57 -14.95 2.89 -4.57
C MET A 57 -14.68 1.44 -4.16
N THR A 58 -14.46 1.17 -2.88
CA THR A 58 -14.35 -0.19 -2.35
C THR A 58 -15.64 -0.97 -2.60
N GLY A 59 -16.81 -0.38 -2.35
CA GLY A 59 -18.10 -1.01 -2.64
C GLY A 59 -18.29 -1.32 -4.13
N VAL A 60 -17.88 -0.40 -5.01
CA VAL A 60 -17.90 -0.61 -6.48
C VAL A 60 -16.96 -1.75 -6.88
N MET A 61 -15.75 -1.78 -6.33
CA MET A 61 -14.77 -2.83 -6.61
C MET A 61 -15.26 -4.21 -6.14
N LEU A 62 -15.79 -4.29 -4.91
CA LEU A 62 -16.38 -5.52 -4.37
C LEU A 62 -17.60 -5.98 -5.20
N ALA A 63 -18.43 -5.05 -5.66
CA ALA A 63 -19.52 -5.37 -6.56
C ALA A 63 -19.00 -5.91 -7.89
N ALA A 64 -17.96 -5.31 -8.47
CA ALA A 64 -17.37 -5.76 -9.72
C ALA A 64 -16.81 -7.20 -9.61
N PHE A 65 -16.12 -7.51 -8.51
CA PHE A 65 -15.66 -8.88 -8.22
C PHE A 65 -16.83 -9.85 -8.03
N LYS A 66 -17.87 -9.45 -7.29
CA LYS A 66 -19.08 -10.28 -7.10
C LYS A 66 -19.77 -10.66 -8.42
N TYR A 67 -19.62 -9.84 -9.46
CA TYR A 67 -20.20 -10.10 -10.78
C TYR A 67 -19.17 -10.60 -11.81
N ASN A 68 -17.98 -11.07 -11.37
CA ASN A 68 -16.92 -11.62 -12.20
C ASN A 68 -16.45 -10.66 -13.32
N PHE A 69 -16.33 -9.37 -13.00
CA PHE A 69 -15.79 -8.34 -13.91
C PHE A 69 -14.27 -8.18 -13.76
N ASP A 70 -13.54 -9.25 -13.47
CA ASP A 70 -12.12 -9.23 -13.09
C ASP A 70 -11.24 -8.54 -14.14
N GLY A 71 -11.47 -8.82 -15.42
CA GLY A 71 -10.76 -8.15 -16.52
C GLY A 71 -11.03 -6.64 -16.59
N ALA A 72 -12.25 -6.20 -16.25
CA ALA A 72 -12.58 -4.77 -16.21
C ALA A 72 -11.94 -4.09 -15.00
N VAL A 73 -11.89 -4.75 -13.84
CA VAL A 73 -11.20 -4.25 -12.65
C VAL A 73 -9.70 -4.15 -12.93
N ARG A 74 -9.08 -5.17 -13.52
CA ARG A 74 -7.67 -5.15 -13.93
C ARG A 74 -7.39 -3.99 -14.89
N LEU A 75 -8.20 -3.82 -15.93
CA LEU A 75 -8.05 -2.72 -16.89
C LEU A 75 -8.22 -1.35 -16.23
N LEU A 76 -9.18 -1.21 -15.32
CA LEU A 76 -9.38 0.03 -14.55
C LEU A 76 -8.15 0.34 -13.72
N ILE A 77 -7.64 -0.63 -12.95
CA ILE A 77 -6.48 -0.43 -12.08
C ILE A 77 -5.26 -0.05 -12.91
N VAL A 78 -4.93 -0.83 -13.94
CA VAL A 78 -3.81 -0.51 -14.85
C VAL A 78 -4.00 0.86 -15.53
N GLY A 79 -5.22 1.19 -15.95
CA GLY A 79 -5.54 2.48 -16.53
C GLY A 79 -5.28 3.63 -15.56
N THR A 80 -5.71 3.49 -14.30
CA THR A 80 -5.42 4.46 -13.24
C THR A 80 -3.92 4.51 -12.91
N SER A 81 -3.20 3.40 -12.97
CA SER A 81 -1.74 3.34 -12.80
C SER A 81 -1.02 4.14 -13.88
N ALA A 82 -1.37 3.93 -15.15
CA ALA A 82 -0.81 4.67 -16.28
C ALA A 82 -1.15 6.15 -16.21
N TRP A 83 -2.39 6.48 -15.85
CA TRP A 83 -2.85 7.86 -15.68
C TRP A 83 -2.10 8.57 -14.55
N LEU A 84 -1.96 7.95 -13.38
CA LEU A 84 -1.23 8.55 -12.27
C LEU A 84 0.27 8.67 -12.59
N SER A 85 0.84 7.68 -13.28
CA SER A 85 2.22 7.76 -13.78
C SER A 85 2.42 8.93 -14.73
N TRP A 86 1.41 9.25 -15.56
CA TRP A 86 1.46 10.42 -16.44
C TRP A 86 1.51 11.73 -15.64
N TYR A 87 0.78 11.87 -14.53
CA TYR A 87 0.91 13.03 -13.64
C TYR A 87 2.33 13.15 -13.09
N VAL A 88 2.89 12.04 -12.61
CA VAL A 88 4.26 12.00 -12.07
C VAL A 88 5.29 12.39 -13.14
N PHE A 89 5.23 11.81 -14.34
CA PHE A 89 6.18 12.15 -15.40
C PHE A 89 5.97 13.56 -15.96
N SER A 90 4.74 14.07 -15.97
CA SER A 90 4.43 15.45 -16.41
C SER A 90 4.99 16.51 -15.45
N ALA A 91 5.31 16.14 -14.21
CA ALA A 91 6.05 16.99 -13.30
C ALA A 91 7.52 17.18 -13.71
N LEU A 92 8.08 16.21 -14.45
CA LEU A 92 9.51 16.18 -14.79
C LEU A 92 9.78 16.59 -16.25
N VAL A 93 8.86 16.29 -17.15
CA VAL A 93 8.96 16.55 -18.60
C VAL A 93 7.64 17.10 -19.14
N SER A 94 7.64 17.53 -20.41
CA SER A 94 6.40 18.03 -21.01
C SER A 94 5.28 16.96 -21.01
N PRO A 95 4.00 17.36 -20.93
CA PRO A 95 2.89 16.40 -20.90
C PRO A 95 2.85 15.42 -22.08
N ALA A 96 3.33 15.87 -23.26
CA ALA A 96 3.44 15.03 -24.45
C ALA A 96 4.62 14.05 -24.38
N ALA A 97 5.72 14.41 -23.71
CA ALA A 97 6.83 13.48 -23.48
C ALA A 97 6.49 12.46 -22.39
N ALA A 98 5.71 12.87 -21.38
CA ALA A 98 5.28 12.03 -20.26
C ALA A 98 4.37 10.86 -20.67
N THR A 99 3.66 10.94 -21.81
CA THR A 99 2.78 9.85 -22.27
C THR A 99 3.54 8.58 -22.60
N VAL A 100 4.78 8.67 -23.09
CA VAL A 100 5.60 7.50 -23.45
C VAL A 100 5.95 6.64 -22.24
N PRO A 101 6.61 7.17 -21.18
CA PRO A 101 6.91 6.38 -19.99
C PRO A 101 5.65 5.98 -19.22
N ALA A 102 4.59 6.80 -19.20
CA ALA A 102 3.32 6.43 -18.57
C ALA A 102 2.63 5.25 -19.27
N ALA A 103 2.60 5.24 -20.61
CA ALA A 103 2.10 4.12 -21.39
C ALA A 103 2.97 2.87 -21.21
N ALA A 104 4.29 3.03 -21.08
CA ALA A 104 5.19 1.92 -20.81
C ALA A 104 4.89 1.24 -19.46
N VAL A 105 4.57 2.01 -18.41
CA VAL A 105 4.11 1.45 -17.12
C VAL A 105 2.82 0.64 -17.31
N GLY A 106 1.82 1.21 -18.00
CA GLY A 106 0.55 0.51 -18.27
C GLY A 106 0.74 -0.77 -19.08
N VAL A 107 1.51 -0.73 -20.17
CA VAL A 107 1.82 -1.90 -21.01
C VAL A 107 2.61 -2.94 -20.22
N GLY A 108 3.58 -2.53 -19.41
CA GLY A 108 4.35 -3.42 -18.54
C GLY A 108 3.45 -4.21 -17.60
N LEU A 109 2.50 -3.55 -16.93
CA LEU A 109 1.53 -4.20 -16.04
C LEU A 109 0.54 -5.13 -16.77
N LEU A 110 0.27 -4.90 -18.05
CA LEU A 110 -0.62 -5.77 -18.83
C LEU A 110 0.10 -7.02 -19.35
N VAL A 111 1.31 -6.83 -19.87
CA VAL A 111 2.03 -7.85 -20.65
C VAL A 111 2.97 -8.67 -19.78
N TYR A 112 3.55 -8.08 -18.74
CA TYR A 112 4.58 -8.73 -17.93
C TYR A 112 4.55 -8.25 -16.46
N PRO A 113 3.51 -8.63 -15.69
CA PRO A 113 3.34 -8.19 -14.31
C PRO A 113 4.20 -9.01 -13.33
N GLU A 114 5.52 -9.01 -13.53
CA GLU A 114 6.45 -9.54 -12.52
C GLU A 114 6.50 -8.65 -11.27
N TRP A 115 6.89 -9.23 -10.13
CA TRP A 115 6.91 -8.53 -8.84
C TRP A 115 7.65 -7.18 -8.88
N TYR A 116 8.78 -7.10 -9.58
CA TYR A 116 9.55 -5.86 -9.66
C TYR A 116 8.90 -4.80 -10.55
N VAL A 117 8.09 -5.21 -11.54
CA VAL A 117 7.29 -4.30 -12.38
C VAL A 117 6.15 -3.73 -11.54
N ILE A 118 5.46 -4.61 -10.80
CA ILE A 118 4.39 -4.26 -9.88
C ILE A 118 4.90 -3.31 -8.79
N ASP A 119 6.00 -3.65 -8.12
CA ASP A 119 6.57 -2.83 -7.05
C ASP A 119 7.08 -1.49 -7.55
N THR A 120 7.75 -1.44 -8.70
CA THR A 120 8.23 -0.18 -9.27
C THR A 120 7.06 0.72 -9.66
N ALA A 121 6.02 0.16 -10.28
CA ALA A 121 4.79 0.89 -10.57
C ALA A 121 4.07 1.32 -9.30
N GLY A 122 4.00 0.46 -8.29
CA GLY A 122 3.42 0.73 -6.98
C GLY A 122 4.14 1.86 -6.26
N VAL A 123 5.47 1.87 -6.24
CA VAL A 123 6.27 2.98 -5.66
C VAL A 123 6.02 4.28 -6.41
N LEU A 124 5.99 4.26 -7.75
CA LEU A 124 5.71 5.42 -8.58
C LEU A 124 4.31 5.99 -8.30
N MET A 125 3.30 5.12 -8.31
CA MET A 125 1.92 5.47 -7.97
C MET A 125 1.80 5.97 -6.55
N GLY A 126 2.47 5.32 -5.61
CA GLY A 126 2.42 5.68 -4.20
C GLY A 126 3.03 7.05 -3.94
N ALA A 127 4.18 7.35 -4.54
CA ALA A 127 4.80 8.67 -4.50
C ALA A 127 3.88 9.74 -5.12
N GLY A 128 3.31 9.46 -6.30
CA GLY A 128 2.38 10.37 -6.98
C GLY A 128 1.12 10.64 -6.15
N ALA A 129 0.47 9.59 -5.65
CA ALA A 129 -0.72 9.70 -4.82
C ALA A 129 -0.43 10.44 -3.51
N ALA A 130 0.62 10.06 -2.79
CA ALA A 130 0.99 10.72 -1.54
C ALA A 130 1.35 12.20 -1.75
N GLY A 131 2.03 12.54 -2.85
CA GLY A 131 2.31 13.93 -3.23
C GLY A 131 1.04 14.72 -3.54
N LEU A 132 0.14 14.18 -4.38
CA LEU A 132 -1.12 14.83 -4.73
C LEU A 132 -2.02 15.04 -3.52
N PHE A 133 -2.17 14.03 -2.65
CA PHE A 133 -2.91 14.18 -1.40
C PHE A 133 -2.21 15.09 -0.42
N GLY A 134 -0.88 15.05 -0.37
CA GLY A 134 -0.07 15.92 0.48
C GLY A 134 -0.26 17.40 0.19
N ILE A 135 -0.40 17.78 -1.09
CA ILE A 135 -0.72 19.18 -1.46
C ILE A 135 -2.21 19.50 -1.38
N SER A 136 -3.09 18.50 -1.31
CA SER A 136 -4.55 18.69 -1.31
C SER A 136 -5.15 18.65 0.09
N PHE A 137 -4.51 17.99 1.05
CA PHE A 137 -4.96 17.95 2.44
C PHE A 137 -4.00 18.74 3.31
N GLY A 138 -4.52 19.81 3.91
CA GLY A 138 -3.86 20.54 4.98
C GLY A 138 -3.63 19.65 6.21
N LEU A 139 -3.01 20.24 7.24
CA LEU A 139 -2.57 19.50 8.42
C LEU A 139 -3.74 18.83 9.15
N LEU A 140 -4.82 19.57 9.40
CA LEU A 140 -5.99 19.05 10.11
C LEU A 140 -6.69 17.93 9.31
N PRO A 141 -7.01 18.11 8.01
CA PRO A 141 -7.63 17.04 7.24
C PRO A 141 -6.75 15.78 7.12
N ALA A 142 -5.43 15.94 6.95
CA ALA A 142 -4.51 14.80 6.91
C ALA A 142 -4.52 14.03 8.24
N LEU A 143 -4.42 14.73 9.38
CA LEU A 143 -4.47 14.10 10.71
C LEU A 143 -5.78 13.34 10.94
N ILE A 144 -6.93 13.92 10.56
CA ILE A 144 -8.24 13.26 10.66
C ILE A 144 -8.27 12.01 9.79
N LEU A 145 -7.84 12.11 8.52
CA LEU A 145 -7.83 10.99 7.59
C LEU A 145 -7.00 9.81 8.14
N LEU A 146 -5.77 10.08 8.57
CA LEU A 146 -4.87 9.06 9.12
C LEU A 146 -5.44 8.42 10.38
N ALA A 147 -6.03 9.22 11.28
CA ALA A 147 -6.61 8.73 12.52
C ALA A 147 -7.84 7.84 12.25
N VAL A 148 -8.75 8.26 11.36
CA VAL A 148 -9.94 7.49 10.99
C VAL A 148 -9.57 6.17 10.35
N LEU A 149 -8.62 6.17 9.41
CA LEU A 149 -8.17 4.93 8.75
C LEU A 149 -7.44 4.00 9.72
N ALA A 150 -6.64 4.53 10.64
CA ALA A 150 -6.02 3.73 11.69
C ALA A 150 -7.06 3.08 12.61
N VAL A 151 -8.07 3.83 13.05
CA VAL A 151 -9.15 3.29 13.88
C VAL A 151 -9.94 2.23 13.12
N TYR A 152 -10.27 2.48 11.85
CA TYR A 152 -10.96 1.53 11.00
C TYR A 152 -10.19 0.21 10.89
N ASP A 153 -8.89 0.26 10.60
CA ASP A 153 -8.03 -0.92 10.48
C ASP A 153 -7.93 -1.69 11.81
N ALA A 154 -7.76 -0.99 12.94
CA ALA A 154 -7.76 -1.60 14.26
C ALA A 154 -9.08 -2.32 14.58
N VAL A 155 -10.21 -1.70 14.26
CA VAL A 155 -11.54 -2.30 14.47
C VAL A 155 -11.77 -3.47 13.52
N SER A 156 -11.34 -3.36 12.27
CA SER A 156 -11.46 -4.41 11.26
C SER A 156 -10.70 -5.67 11.69
N VAL A 157 -9.45 -5.52 12.14
CA VAL A 157 -8.57 -6.63 12.51
C VAL A 157 -8.91 -7.21 13.88
N TYR A 158 -8.96 -6.39 14.94
CA TYR A 158 -9.14 -6.89 16.32
C TYR A 158 -10.60 -7.01 16.76
N GLY A 159 -11.51 -6.31 16.09
CA GLY A 159 -12.92 -6.30 16.44
C GLY A 159 -13.72 -7.30 15.63
N THR A 160 -13.68 -7.18 14.31
CA THR A 160 -14.56 -7.96 13.41
C THR A 160 -13.88 -9.17 12.78
N GLU A 161 -12.55 -9.27 12.82
CA GLU A 161 -11.74 -10.35 12.20
C GLU A 161 -12.03 -10.61 10.71
N HIS A 162 -12.81 -9.75 10.03
CA HIS A 162 -13.34 -9.92 8.68
C HIS A 162 -12.25 -9.95 7.58
N MET A 163 -11.03 -9.53 7.91
CA MET A 163 -9.85 -9.64 7.04
C MET A 163 -9.33 -11.09 6.94
N LEU A 164 -9.64 -11.95 7.91
CA LEU A 164 -9.24 -13.36 7.91
C LEU A 164 -10.13 -14.24 7.01
N SER A 165 -11.31 -13.77 6.62
CA SER A 165 -12.31 -14.52 5.83
C SER A 165 -12.46 -14.06 4.37
N LEU A 166 -11.57 -13.19 3.86
CA LEU A 166 -11.63 -12.61 2.51
C LEU A 166 -10.48 -13.04 1.58
N ALA A 167 -9.73 -14.08 1.96
CA ALA A 167 -8.52 -14.50 1.24
C ALA A 167 -8.74 -15.21 -0.11
N GLU A 168 -9.99 -15.37 -0.59
CA GLU A 168 -10.30 -16.25 -1.73
C GLU A 168 -10.47 -15.56 -3.10
N GLY A 169 -10.32 -14.23 -3.23
CA GLY A 169 -10.70 -13.56 -4.51
C GLY A 169 -9.81 -12.44 -5.04
N VAL A 170 -8.69 -12.10 -4.40
CA VAL A 170 -7.91 -10.89 -4.78
C VAL A 170 -6.46 -11.19 -5.17
N MET A 171 -6.01 -12.46 -5.08
CA MET A 171 -4.61 -12.80 -5.36
C MET A 171 -4.32 -13.09 -6.85
N ASP A 172 -5.33 -13.34 -7.68
CA ASP A 172 -5.10 -13.81 -9.07
C ASP A 172 -4.91 -12.68 -10.10
N LEU A 173 -4.98 -11.41 -9.68
CA LEU A 173 -5.03 -10.27 -10.61
C LEU A 173 -3.69 -9.58 -10.86
N ASN A 174 -2.63 -9.91 -10.12
CA ASN A 174 -1.26 -9.37 -10.30
C ASN A 174 -1.24 -7.85 -10.54
N ILE A 175 -1.98 -7.12 -9.71
CA ILE A 175 -2.23 -5.68 -9.83
C ILE A 175 -1.42 -4.88 -8.79
N PRO A 176 -0.97 -3.64 -9.10
CA PRO A 176 -0.14 -2.81 -8.23
C PRO A 176 -0.94 -2.14 -7.09
N VAL A 177 -1.84 -2.90 -6.45
CA VAL A 177 -2.52 -2.53 -5.21
C VAL A 177 -1.84 -3.17 -3.99
N VAL A 178 -1.00 -4.17 -4.21
CA VAL A 178 -0.20 -4.87 -3.22
C VAL A 178 1.27 -4.85 -3.66
N LEU A 179 2.16 -4.52 -2.73
CA LEU A 179 3.61 -4.61 -2.90
C LEU A 179 4.07 -6.02 -2.53
N VAL A 180 4.95 -6.58 -3.34
CA VAL A 180 5.42 -7.96 -3.27
C VAL A 180 6.87 -7.98 -2.80
N ILE A 181 7.10 -8.52 -1.60
CA ILE A 181 8.41 -8.51 -0.95
C ILE A 181 9.02 -9.91 -1.03
N PRO A 182 9.92 -10.18 -1.98
CA PRO A 182 10.52 -11.50 -2.12
C PRO A 182 11.54 -11.78 -1.02
N LEU A 183 11.52 -13.00 -0.46
CA LEU A 183 12.57 -13.48 0.45
C LEU A 183 13.84 -13.95 -0.26
N SER A 184 13.78 -14.10 -1.59
CA SER A 184 14.90 -14.37 -2.49
C SER A 184 14.73 -13.67 -3.83
N LEU A 185 15.81 -13.12 -4.38
CA LEU A 185 15.78 -12.41 -5.67
C LEU A 185 15.45 -13.30 -6.88
N SER A 186 15.48 -14.62 -6.71
CA SER A 186 15.05 -15.60 -7.72
C SER A 186 13.55 -15.87 -7.70
N TYR A 187 12.80 -15.22 -6.81
CA TYR A 187 11.34 -15.31 -6.78
C TYR A 187 10.76 -14.74 -8.09
N SER A 188 9.86 -15.50 -8.71
CA SER A 188 9.03 -15.07 -9.84
C SER A 188 7.58 -15.14 -9.39
N LEU A 189 6.85 -14.06 -9.61
CA LEU A 189 5.42 -14.03 -9.28
C LEU A 189 4.64 -14.87 -10.29
N LEU A 190 5.07 -14.84 -11.56
CA LEU A 190 4.43 -15.55 -12.66
C LEU A 190 4.62 -17.08 -12.58
N ALA A 191 5.71 -17.56 -11.97
CA ALA A 191 5.95 -19.00 -11.80
C ALA A 191 4.98 -19.65 -10.79
N GLY A 192 4.48 -18.89 -9.81
CA GLY A 192 3.47 -19.38 -8.86
C GLY A 192 2.08 -19.55 -9.48
N ASP A 193 1.76 -18.78 -10.53
CA ASP A 193 0.51 -18.92 -11.28
C ASP A 193 0.51 -20.20 -12.16
N GLU A 194 1.68 -20.68 -12.59
CA GLU A 194 1.79 -21.95 -13.34
C GLU A 194 1.65 -23.19 -12.45
N GLU A 195 2.07 -23.12 -11.17
CA GLU A 195 1.91 -24.22 -10.20
C GLU A 195 0.47 -24.32 -9.63
N GLY A 196 -0.32 -23.24 -9.73
CA GLY A 196 -1.74 -23.20 -9.35
C GLY A 196 -2.70 -23.87 -10.33
N GLU A 197 -2.27 -24.22 -11.54
CA GLU A 197 -3.06 -24.97 -12.53
C GLU A 197 -2.61 -26.44 -12.71
N GLU A 198 -1.52 -26.90 -12.09
CA GLU A 198 -1.02 -28.29 -12.25
C GLU A 198 -0.57 -28.97 -10.94
N THR A 199 -1.35 -28.87 -9.86
CA THR A 199 -1.22 -29.80 -8.72
C THR A 199 -2.54 -30.47 -8.33
N ASP A 200 -3.18 -31.14 -9.31
CA ASP A 200 -4.11 -32.25 -9.02
C ASP A 200 -3.81 -33.52 -9.83
N LEU A 201 -2.66 -33.63 -10.52
CA LEU A 201 -2.34 -34.85 -11.27
C LEU A 201 -0.85 -35.19 -11.25
N GLY A 202 -0.47 -36.06 -10.33
CA GLY A 202 0.77 -36.82 -10.39
C GLY A 202 1.16 -37.34 -9.01
N GLY A 203 1.16 -38.63 -8.71
CA GLY A 203 1.13 -39.81 -9.55
C GLY A 203 1.72 -40.92 -8.69
N ASP A 204 0.86 -41.76 -8.11
CA ASP A 204 1.31 -42.92 -7.36
C ASP A 204 1.47 -44.09 -8.34
N GLU A 205 2.61 -44.13 -9.04
CA GLU A 205 3.09 -45.34 -9.69
C GLU A 205 4.02 -46.10 -8.74
N ALA A 206 3.46 -47.08 -8.03
CA ALA A 206 4.23 -48.22 -7.54
C ALA A 206 3.39 -49.51 -7.47
N ALA A 207 3.75 -50.44 -8.36
CA ALA A 207 3.63 -51.89 -8.28
C ALA A 207 2.33 -52.58 -8.75
N GLU A 208 2.51 -53.43 -9.76
CA GLU A 208 1.58 -54.38 -10.38
C GLU A 208 1.11 -55.51 -9.43
N ASP A 209 -0.19 -55.84 -9.44
CA ASP A 209 -0.71 -57.22 -9.63
C ASP A 209 -2.24 -57.19 -9.91
N PRO A 210 -2.83 -58.06 -10.78
CA PRO A 210 -4.23 -57.93 -11.23
C PRO A 210 -5.18 -58.96 -10.58
N ALA A 211 -6.42 -58.56 -10.22
CA ALA A 211 -7.66 -59.37 -10.37
C ALA A 211 -8.95 -58.75 -9.76
N THR A 212 -9.81 -58.18 -10.63
CA THR A 212 -11.30 -58.30 -10.69
C THR A 212 -12.19 -57.87 -9.46
N PRO A 213 -13.54 -57.71 -9.58
CA PRO A 213 -14.17 -56.39 -9.75
C PRO A 213 -15.32 -56.06 -8.77
N ASN A 214 -15.61 -54.74 -8.63
CA ASN A 214 -16.92 -54.12 -8.41
C ASN A 214 -17.73 -54.47 -7.14
N GLU A 215 -17.88 -53.52 -6.20
CA GLU A 215 -19.15 -53.24 -5.51
C GLU A 215 -19.25 -51.75 -5.15
N ALA A 216 -20.49 -51.26 -5.19
CA ALA A 216 -20.92 -49.88 -5.05
C ALA A 216 -21.07 -49.43 -3.59
N GLY A 217 -21.15 -48.11 -3.38
CA GLY A 217 -21.98 -47.53 -2.32
C GLY A 217 -21.28 -46.63 -1.31
N GLU A 218 -21.37 -45.32 -1.56
CA GLU A 218 -21.63 -44.23 -0.60
C GLU A 218 -20.86 -44.17 0.74
N SER A 219 -20.00 -43.15 0.88
CA SER A 219 -19.86 -42.37 2.12
C SER A 219 -19.26 -40.99 1.83
N ASP A 220 -19.96 -39.95 2.29
CA ASP A 220 -19.63 -38.51 2.35
C ASP A 220 -18.14 -38.14 2.47
N PRO A 221 -17.71 -37.02 1.87
CA PRO A 221 -16.58 -36.24 2.34
C PRO A 221 -17.05 -34.86 2.83
N ASP A 222 -17.67 -34.80 4.01
CA ASP A 222 -17.64 -33.61 4.86
C ASP A 222 -16.55 -33.88 5.92
N ASP A 223 -15.36 -33.29 5.71
CA ASP A 223 -14.35 -32.92 6.71
C ASP A 223 -12.97 -32.81 6.03
N ALA A 224 -12.76 -31.71 5.29
CA ALA A 224 -11.41 -31.19 5.07
C ALA A 224 -11.14 -30.18 6.19
N ASP A 225 -10.50 -30.68 7.25
CA ASP A 225 -10.03 -29.94 8.42
C ASP A 225 -9.15 -28.76 8.00
N VAL A 226 -9.66 -27.54 8.17
CA VAL A 226 -8.93 -26.28 7.99
C VAL A 226 -8.10 -26.07 9.25
N SER A 227 -6.90 -26.65 9.29
CA SER A 227 -6.00 -26.45 10.43
C SER A 227 -4.60 -25.97 10.01
N ASP A 228 -4.27 -24.81 10.57
CA ASP A 228 -2.99 -24.10 10.72
C ASP A 228 -2.51 -23.12 9.62
N PRO A 229 -2.23 -21.84 9.99
CA PRO A 229 -1.55 -20.91 9.09
C PRO A 229 -0.14 -21.40 8.79
N THR A 230 0.24 -21.43 7.51
CA THR A 230 1.60 -21.78 7.06
C THR A 230 2.65 -20.97 7.82
N ALA A 231 3.64 -21.66 8.37
CA ALA A 231 4.75 -21.05 9.07
C ALA A 231 5.48 -20.08 8.12
N ILE A 232 5.93 -18.94 8.64
CA ILE A 232 6.62 -17.89 7.85
C ILE A 232 7.88 -18.43 7.15
N GLU A 233 8.49 -19.48 7.71
CA GLU A 233 9.66 -20.16 7.14
C GLU A 233 9.36 -20.82 5.78
N ASP A 234 8.09 -21.12 5.47
CA ASP A 234 7.64 -21.74 4.22
C ASP A 234 7.13 -20.72 3.18
N ARG A 235 7.11 -19.42 3.50
CA ARG A 235 6.63 -18.38 2.58
C ARG A 235 7.77 -17.79 1.77
N ASP A 236 7.67 -17.80 0.44
CA ASP A 236 8.71 -17.21 -0.42
C ASP A 236 8.59 -15.68 -0.61
N ALA A 237 7.45 -15.08 -0.26
CA ALA A 237 7.22 -13.64 -0.32
C ALA A 237 6.24 -13.12 0.76
N PHE A 238 6.34 -11.84 1.09
CA PHE A 238 5.34 -11.10 1.86
C PHE A 238 4.56 -10.14 0.97
N PHE A 239 3.30 -9.92 1.31
CA PHE A 239 2.41 -8.99 0.62
C PHE A 239 2.01 -7.86 1.57
N ILE A 240 2.14 -6.62 1.14
CA ILE A 240 1.74 -5.43 1.91
C ILE A 240 0.91 -4.53 1.02
N GLY A 241 -0.21 -4.00 1.51
CA GLY A 241 -1.04 -3.07 0.74
C GLY A 241 -0.27 -1.80 0.37
N LEU A 242 -0.37 -1.35 -0.89
CA LEU A 242 0.25 -0.08 -1.31
C LEU A 242 -0.25 1.10 -0.45
N GLY A 243 -1.52 1.04 -0.04
CA GLY A 243 -2.13 2.03 0.86
C GLY A 243 -1.35 2.24 2.16
N ASP A 244 -0.75 1.19 2.73
CA ASP A 244 0.00 1.26 3.98
C ASP A 244 1.27 2.12 3.86
N ALA A 245 1.88 2.16 2.67
CA ALA A 245 2.99 3.06 2.38
C ALA A 245 2.51 4.48 2.06
N VAL A 246 1.37 4.61 1.35
CA VAL A 246 0.86 5.88 0.86
C VAL A 246 0.24 6.74 1.96
N ILE A 247 -0.65 6.18 2.79
CA ILE A 247 -1.41 6.93 3.79
C ILE A 247 -0.51 7.69 4.79
N PRO A 248 0.50 7.10 5.44
CA PRO A 248 1.41 7.86 6.30
C PRO A 248 2.26 8.89 5.50
N ALA A 249 2.59 8.59 4.24
CA ALA A 249 3.31 9.51 3.36
C ALA A 249 2.49 10.76 2.99
N VAL A 250 1.15 10.69 2.99
CA VAL A 250 0.29 11.87 2.83
C VAL A 250 0.57 12.90 3.92
N LEU A 251 0.69 12.48 5.19
CA LEU A 251 1.00 13.41 6.28
C LEU A 251 2.42 13.97 6.16
N VAL A 252 3.38 13.17 5.69
CA VAL A 252 4.76 13.64 5.42
C VAL A 252 4.75 14.76 4.38
N ALA A 253 4.08 14.54 3.24
CA ALA A 253 3.98 15.52 2.17
C ALA A 253 3.19 16.77 2.61
N SER A 254 2.05 16.58 3.28
CA SER A 254 1.25 17.68 3.86
C SER A 254 2.04 18.50 4.87
N ALA A 255 2.83 17.86 5.74
CA ALA A 255 3.71 18.55 6.67
C ALA A 255 4.79 19.35 5.94
N ALA A 256 5.36 18.85 4.85
CA ALA A 256 6.34 19.57 4.04
C ALA A 256 5.72 20.81 3.36
N THR A 257 4.47 20.72 2.92
CA THR A 257 3.75 21.79 2.23
C THR A 257 3.19 22.87 3.17
N PHE A 258 2.50 22.45 4.25
CA PHE A 258 1.64 23.34 5.04
C PHE A 258 2.20 23.68 6.43
N SER A 259 3.23 22.97 6.91
CA SER A 259 3.80 23.29 8.22
C SER A 259 4.48 24.66 8.21
N PRO A 260 4.27 25.49 9.25
CA PRO A 260 4.97 26.77 9.39
C PRO A 260 6.43 26.62 9.83
N ALA A 261 6.91 25.39 10.07
CA ALA A 261 8.29 25.14 10.47
C ALA A 261 9.28 25.52 9.37
N THR A 262 10.43 26.05 9.74
CA THR A 262 11.51 26.37 8.79
C THR A 262 11.99 25.11 8.07
N GLY A 263 12.13 25.20 6.75
CA GLY A 263 12.72 24.14 5.94
C GLY A 263 14.18 23.89 6.32
N LEU A 264 14.63 22.63 6.20
CA LEU A 264 15.99 22.19 6.55
C LEU A 264 17.02 22.55 5.45
N GLY A 265 16.61 23.23 4.38
CA GLY A 265 17.51 23.67 3.31
C GLY A 265 18.05 22.54 2.43
N VAL A 266 17.40 21.37 2.43
CA VAL A 266 17.74 20.26 1.54
C VAL A 266 17.25 20.62 0.13
N PRO A 267 18.14 20.73 -0.87
CA PRO A 267 17.74 21.02 -2.25
C PRO A 267 16.75 19.96 -2.76
N LEU A 268 15.76 20.38 -3.57
CA LEU A 268 14.76 19.55 -4.24
C LEU A 268 13.69 18.85 -3.36
N VAL A 269 13.88 18.73 -2.04
CA VAL A 269 12.97 17.92 -1.19
C VAL A 269 12.09 18.78 -0.27
N GLY A 270 12.36 20.10 -0.15
CA GLY A 270 11.50 21.03 0.60
C GLY A 270 11.25 20.64 2.08
N ILE A 271 12.04 19.72 2.62
CA ILE A 271 11.71 19.03 3.87
C ILE A 271 11.93 19.92 5.09
N ASN A 272 10.99 19.89 6.02
CA ASN A 272 11.08 20.53 7.32
C ASN A 272 11.17 19.48 8.44
N LEU A 273 11.47 19.92 9.67
CA LEU A 273 11.64 19.01 10.80
C LEU A 273 10.37 18.18 11.13
N PRO A 274 9.14 18.73 11.10
CA PRO A 274 7.92 17.95 11.28
C PRO A 274 7.74 16.84 10.25
N ALA A 275 7.95 17.13 8.95
CA ALA A 275 7.87 16.12 7.89
C ALA A 275 8.92 15.02 8.08
N LEU A 276 10.16 15.39 8.40
CA LEU A 276 11.24 14.43 8.67
C LEU A 276 10.92 13.51 9.85
N LEU A 277 10.46 14.06 10.97
CA LEU A 277 10.12 13.22 12.12
C LEU A 277 8.85 12.40 11.88
N ALA A 278 7.90 12.85 11.06
CA ALA A 278 6.78 12.03 10.61
C ALA A 278 7.26 10.82 9.80
N MET A 279 8.24 11.00 8.89
CA MET A 279 8.86 9.89 8.15
C MET A 279 9.55 8.90 9.10
N VAL A 280 10.38 9.42 10.02
CA VAL A 280 11.09 8.57 10.99
C VAL A 280 10.09 7.82 11.89
N GLY A 281 9.01 8.50 12.29
CA GLY A 281 7.94 7.91 13.09
C GLY A 281 7.20 6.79 12.35
N SER A 282 6.86 6.99 11.07
CA SER A 282 6.19 5.95 10.26
C SER A 282 7.09 4.72 10.07
N LEU A 283 8.38 4.93 9.82
CA LEU A 283 9.37 3.85 9.70
C LEU A 283 9.61 3.12 11.02
N ALA A 284 9.61 3.83 12.15
CA ALA A 284 9.66 3.20 13.46
C ALA A 284 8.41 2.32 13.71
N GLY A 285 7.23 2.83 13.35
CA GLY A 285 5.98 2.05 13.37
C GLY A 285 6.05 0.80 12.49
N LEU A 286 6.60 0.93 11.27
CA LEU A 286 6.82 -0.18 10.36
C LEU A 286 7.76 -1.23 10.95
N LEU A 287 8.88 -0.83 11.56
CA LEU A 287 9.82 -1.76 12.18
C LEU A 287 9.18 -2.53 13.35
N VAL A 288 8.34 -1.87 14.14
CA VAL A 288 7.56 -2.53 15.19
C VAL A 288 6.58 -3.53 14.58
N LEU A 289 5.84 -3.13 13.53
CA LEU A 289 4.90 -3.99 12.82
C LEU A 289 5.61 -5.24 12.27
N MET A 290 6.71 -5.04 11.54
CA MET A 290 7.49 -6.15 10.97
C MET A 290 8.06 -7.08 12.06
N SER A 291 8.43 -6.55 13.23
CA SER A 291 8.87 -7.38 14.36
C SER A 291 7.76 -8.28 14.91
N TRP A 292 6.48 -7.89 14.74
CA TRP A 292 5.33 -8.69 15.14
C TRP A 292 4.88 -9.65 14.04
N VAL A 293 4.95 -9.21 12.78
CA VAL A 293 4.69 -10.06 11.60
C VAL A 293 5.65 -11.24 11.60
N ILE A 294 6.96 -11.01 11.81
CA ILE A 294 7.96 -12.10 11.90
C ILE A 294 7.63 -13.10 13.03
N LYS A 295 6.92 -12.68 14.08
CA LYS A 295 6.48 -13.55 15.18
C LYS A 295 5.17 -14.28 14.89
N GLY A 296 4.65 -14.23 13.67
CA GLY A 296 3.46 -14.97 13.25
C GLY A 296 2.14 -14.41 13.78
N ARG A 297 2.10 -13.16 14.22
CA ARG A 297 0.89 -12.56 14.81
C ARG A 297 0.24 -11.57 13.83
N PRO A 298 -1.00 -11.80 13.37
CA PRO A 298 -1.72 -10.82 12.57
C PRO A 298 -1.98 -9.55 13.41
N HIS A 299 -1.68 -8.39 12.85
CA HIS A 299 -1.86 -7.10 13.51
C HIS A 299 -2.35 -6.07 12.50
N ALA A 300 -3.15 -5.12 13.00
CA ALA A 300 -3.52 -3.93 12.26
C ALA A 300 -2.27 -3.10 11.93
N GLY A 301 -2.03 -2.86 10.64
CA GLY A 301 -0.86 -2.16 10.13
C GLY A 301 -0.96 -0.65 10.33
N LEU A 302 -2.07 -0.05 9.90
CA LEU A 302 -2.26 1.41 9.88
C LEU A 302 -2.16 2.06 11.27
N PRO A 303 -2.62 1.46 12.39
CA PRO A 303 -2.41 2.03 13.72
C PRO A 303 -0.96 2.32 14.05
N LEU A 304 -0.04 1.40 13.73
CA LEU A 304 1.39 1.60 13.99
C LEU A 304 2.00 2.59 13.01
N LEU A 305 1.67 2.49 11.73
CA LEU A 305 2.23 3.33 10.67
C LEU A 305 1.76 4.78 10.81
N ASN A 306 0.44 4.99 10.86
CA ASN A 306 -0.17 6.31 11.00
C ASN A 306 0.07 6.88 12.40
N GLY A 307 -0.05 6.06 13.44
CA GLY A 307 0.24 6.49 14.81
C GLY A 307 1.69 6.93 14.98
N GLY A 308 2.63 6.20 14.37
CA GLY A 308 4.04 6.58 14.29
C GLY A 308 4.25 7.89 13.53
N ALA A 309 3.64 8.04 12.35
CA ALA A 309 3.72 9.26 11.54
C ALA A 309 3.15 10.49 12.28
N ILE A 310 1.97 10.37 12.88
CA ILE A 310 1.33 11.43 13.67
C ILE A 310 2.18 11.81 14.87
N SER A 311 2.68 10.83 15.62
CA SER A 311 3.52 11.07 16.80
C SER A 311 4.82 11.77 16.42
N GLY A 312 5.48 11.30 15.36
CA GLY A 312 6.67 11.90 14.80
C GLY A 312 6.44 13.34 14.34
N TYR A 313 5.35 13.58 13.60
CA TYR A 313 4.93 14.91 13.17
C TYR A 313 4.76 15.86 14.36
N LEU A 314 3.96 15.49 15.37
CA LEU A 314 3.67 16.35 16.52
C LEU A 314 4.93 16.64 17.35
N ILE A 315 5.79 15.64 17.56
CA ILE A 315 7.09 15.83 18.22
C ILE A 315 7.94 16.79 17.40
N GLY A 316 8.03 16.61 16.08
CA GLY A 316 8.79 17.48 15.18
C GLY A 316 8.28 18.91 15.17
N SER A 317 6.97 19.12 15.23
CA SER A 317 6.35 20.44 15.35
C SER A 317 6.74 21.13 16.65
N VAL A 318 6.65 20.44 17.79
CA VAL A 318 7.03 21.01 19.09
C VAL A 318 8.52 21.35 19.14
N VAL A 319 9.38 20.46 18.64
CA VAL A 319 10.84 20.68 18.58
C VAL A 319 11.19 21.84 17.65
N ALA A 320 10.45 22.01 16.54
CA ALA A 320 10.60 23.15 15.63
C ALA A 320 10.02 24.47 16.19
N GLY A 321 9.46 24.47 17.41
CA GLY A 321 8.86 25.65 18.04
C GLY A 321 7.45 25.98 17.54
N VAL A 322 6.80 25.06 16.81
CA VAL A 322 5.41 25.22 16.35
C VAL A 322 4.45 24.81 17.47
N PRO A 323 3.58 25.70 17.96
CA PRO A 323 2.59 25.34 18.97
C PRO A 323 1.64 24.24 18.49
N LEU A 324 1.25 23.33 19.38
CA LEU A 324 0.37 22.20 19.03
C LEU A 324 -0.95 22.63 18.39
N ALA A 325 -1.54 23.75 18.83
CA ALA A 325 -2.76 24.28 18.21
C ALA A 325 -2.55 24.61 16.73
N LYS A 326 -1.37 25.12 16.34
CA LYS A 326 -1.03 25.39 14.94
C LYS A 326 -0.66 24.11 14.20
N ALA A 327 0.09 23.21 14.82
CA ALA A 327 0.47 21.94 14.23
C ALA A 327 -0.76 21.07 13.90
N THR A 328 -1.78 21.11 14.75
CA THR A 328 -3.03 20.38 14.51
C THR A 328 -3.96 21.10 13.52
N GLY A 329 -3.64 22.31 13.06
CA GLY A 329 -4.53 23.12 12.23
C GLY A 329 -5.77 23.66 12.96
N LEU A 330 -5.85 23.52 14.28
CA LEU A 330 -7.04 23.92 15.06
C LEU A 330 -7.15 25.44 15.29
N VAL A 331 -6.09 26.22 15.05
CA VAL A 331 -6.12 27.69 15.25
C VAL A 331 -7.20 28.38 14.41
N GLY A 332 -7.58 27.84 13.24
CA GLY A 332 -8.66 28.41 12.43
C GLY A 332 -10.06 28.26 13.04
N PHE A 333 -10.22 27.42 14.07
CA PHE A 333 -11.50 27.05 14.68
C PHE A 333 -11.63 27.46 16.15
N LEU A 334 -10.56 28.00 16.75
CA LEU A 334 -10.50 28.47 18.15
C LEU A 334 -10.64 30.00 18.21
#